data_AF-A0AAW2L300-F1
#
_entry.id   AF-A0AAW2L300-F1
#
_cell.length_a   1.000
_cell.length_b   1.000
_cell.length_c   1.000
_cell.angle_alpha   90.00
_cell.angle_beta   90.00
_cell.angle_gamma   90.00
#
_symmetry.space_group_name_H-M   'P 1'
#
loop_
_entity.id
_entity.type
_entity.pdbx_description
1 polymer ?
#
loop_
_entity_poly.entity_id
_entity_poly.type
_entity_poly.pdbx_seq_one_letter_code
_entity_poly.pdbx_strand_id
1 'polypeptide(L)'
;MVRFPVVDTPFAYNVILGRPGLNAFRAVVSTYHQKMKFPTKNGIVEVTCDQKEARRCYNLSLKKGEDKGKMKRKERDEPEAPEQKKFKPERMEPIEEFKTVELIAHQPGKTTRIGSKMSRLVEIMMVEFLRENVDMFAWSPSDFRGINPEVIVHRLNVDPMTRLVKQKKRTFGAKRNKIIEEEVKKLLDAGYVSEVQYTDWLANVVVVLKASGK
;
A
#
# COMPACT_ATOMS: atom_id res chain seq x y z
N MET A 1 11.88 -11.15 -25.98
CA MET A 1 12.88 -10.22 -25.42
C MET A 1 12.12 -9.14 -24.66
N VAL A 2 12.41 -8.91 -23.38
CA VAL A 2 11.70 -7.92 -22.56
C VAL A 2 12.29 -6.54 -22.82
N ARG A 3 11.46 -5.56 -23.18
CA ARG A 3 11.87 -4.15 -23.30
C ARG A 3 11.55 -3.45 -21.97
N PHE A 4 12.50 -2.69 -21.43
CA PHE A 4 12.31 -1.92 -20.21
C PHE A 4 12.96 -0.54 -20.32
N PRO A 5 12.40 0.49 -19.66
CA PRO A 5 13.01 1.81 -19.59
C PRO A 5 14.23 1.79 -18.66
N VAL A 6 15.30 2.44 -19.09
CA VAL A 6 16.49 2.71 -18.25
C VAL A 6 16.41 4.16 -17.81
N VAL A 7 16.47 4.39 -16.50
CA VAL A 7 16.41 5.73 -15.90
C VAL A 7 17.76 6.00 -15.25
N ASP A 8 18.53 6.95 -15.79
CA ASP A 8 19.82 7.34 -15.25
C ASP A 8 19.62 8.29 -14.05
N THR A 9 19.67 7.72 -12.85
CA THR A 9 19.37 8.42 -11.59
C THR A 9 20.13 7.77 -10.44
N PRO A 10 20.58 8.55 -9.44
CA PRO A 10 21.33 8.02 -8.29
C PRO A 10 20.38 7.31 -7.32
N PHE A 11 19.92 6.10 -7.69
CA PHE A 11 19.12 5.24 -6.82
C PHE A 11 19.95 4.17 -6.13
N ALA A 12 19.48 3.77 -4.97
CA ALA A 12 19.95 2.62 -4.20
C ALA A 12 19.73 1.26 -4.89
N TYR A 13 18.99 1.23 -6.01
CA TYR A 13 18.61 0.03 -6.73
C TYR A 13 19.20 0.08 -8.13
N ASN A 14 19.86 -1.00 -8.54
CA ASN A 14 20.44 -1.10 -9.88
C ASN A 14 19.38 -1.43 -10.96
N VAL A 15 18.30 -2.13 -10.59
CA VAL A 15 17.17 -2.48 -11.47
C VAL A 15 15.90 -2.70 -10.63
N ILE A 16 14.74 -2.25 -11.13
CA ILE A 16 13.42 -2.59 -10.58
C ILE A 16 12.69 -3.47 -11.59
N LEU A 17 12.42 -4.73 -11.23
CA LEU A 17 11.70 -5.67 -12.08
C LEU A 17 10.27 -5.88 -11.56
N GLY A 18 9.30 -5.52 -12.40
CA GLY A 18 7.89 -5.83 -12.13
C GLY A 18 7.59 -7.33 -12.27
N ARG A 19 6.41 -7.75 -11.82
CA ARG A 19 5.90 -9.13 -11.97
C ARG A 19 5.98 -9.66 -13.41
N PRO A 20 5.62 -8.89 -14.46
CA PRO A 20 5.80 -9.35 -15.84
C PRO A 20 7.26 -9.64 -16.20
N GLY A 21 8.20 -8.83 -15.71
CA GLY A 21 9.63 -9.03 -15.91
C GLY A 21 10.12 -10.30 -15.24
N LEU A 22 9.81 -10.49 -13.96
CA LEU A 22 10.17 -11.71 -13.21
C LEU A 22 9.62 -12.96 -13.89
N ASN A 23 8.36 -12.93 -14.35
CA ASN A 23 7.75 -14.05 -15.07
C ASN A 23 8.45 -14.33 -16.41
N ALA A 24 8.82 -13.29 -17.16
CA ALA A 24 9.53 -13.43 -18.42
C ALA A 24 10.94 -14.03 -18.23
N PHE A 25 11.62 -13.69 -17.12
CA PHE A 25 12.88 -14.33 -16.73
C PHE A 25 12.69 -15.72 -16.13
N ARG A 26 11.45 -16.16 -15.85
CA ARG A 26 11.15 -17.34 -15.03
C ARG A 26 11.92 -17.30 -13.69
N ALA A 27 12.00 -16.10 -13.12
CA ALA A 27 12.78 -15.83 -11.93
C ALA A 27 12.03 -16.27 -10.68
N VAL A 28 12.75 -16.93 -9.77
CA VAL A 28 12.28 -17.30 -8.43
C VAL A 28 13.02 -16.42 -7.42
N VAL A 29 12.28 -15.61 -6.68
CA VAL A 29 12.83 -14.69 -5.69
C VAL A 29 12.54 -15.21 -4.29
N SER A 30 13.56 -15.32 -3.46
CA SER A 30 13.43 -15.55 -2.02
C SER A 30 13.83 -14.28 -1.29
N THR A 31 12.84 -13.60 -0.70
CA THR A 31 13.06 -12.43 0.15
C THR A 31 13.80 -12.81 1.43
N TYR A 32 13.48 -13.97 2.01
CA TYR A 32 14.11 -14.48 3.22
C TYR A 32 15.62 -14.73 3.03
N HIS A 33 16.00 -15.37 1.92
CA HIS A 33 17.40 -15.63 1.61
C HIS A 33 18.08 -14.47 0.84
N GLN A 34 17.32 -13.43 0.49
CA GLN A 34 17.77 -12.31 -0.35
C GLN A 34 18.43 -12.78 -1.65
N LYS A 35 17.82 -13.78 -2.30
CA LYS A 35 18.34 -14.42 -3.51
C LYS A 35 17.31 -14.42 -4.62
N MET A 36 17.76 -14.30 -5.85
CA MET A 36 16.96 -14.50 -7.04
C MET A 36 17.65 -15.51 -7.95
N LYS A 37 16.91 -16.52 -8.42
CA LYS A 37 17.38 -17.50 -9.40
C LYS A 37 16.59 -17.38 -10.69
N PHE A 38 17.26 -17.53 -11.84
CA PHE A 38 16.57 -17.58 -13.13
C PHE A 38 17.38 -18.39 -14.15
N PRO A 39 16.71 -19.08 -15.09
CA PRO A 39 17.38 -19.82 -16.15
C PRO A 39 18.02 -18.89 -17.20
N THR A 40 19.21 -19.26 -17.66
CA THR A 40 19.91 -18.67 -18.80
C THR A 40 20.36 -19.76 -19.76
N LYS A 41 20.90 -19.39 -20.93
CA LYS A 41 21.45 -20.36 -21.91
C LYS A 41 22.58 -21.22 -21.34
N ASN A 42 23.26 -20.73 -20.30
CA ASN A 42 24.41 -21.40 -19.68
C ASN A 42 24.04 -22.07 -18.33
N GLY A 43 22.74 -22.19 -18.02
CA GLY A 43 22.26 -22.77 -16.77
C GLY A 43 21.54 -21.76 -15.85
N ILE A 44 21.30 -22.16 -14.61
CA ILE A 44 20.61 -21.34 -13.61
C ILE A 44 21.60 -20.33 -13.02
N VAL A 45 21.30 -19.05 -13.15
CA VAL A 45 22.05 -17.97 -12.51
C VAL A 45 21.41 -17.65 -11.17
N GLU A 46 22.24 -17.43 -10.15
CA GLU A 46 21.85 -16.95 -8.83
C GLU A 46 22.40 -15.53 -8.63
N VAL A 47 21.53 -14.60 -8.25
CA VAL A 47 21.89 -13.25 -7.83
C VAL A 47 21.60 -13.14 -6.34
N THR A 48 22.60 -12.75 -5.56
CA THR A 48 22.51 -12.60 -4.11
C THR A 48 22.58 -11.12 -3.76
N CYS A 49 21.71 -10.66 -2.88
CA CYS A 49 21.77 -9.29 -2.36
C CYS A 49 22.83 -9.17 -1.27
N ASP A 50 23.51 -8.02 -1.21
CA ASP A 50 24.34 -7.66 -0.06
C ASP A 50 23.44 -7.10 1.05
N GLN A 51 23.34 -7.82 2.16
CA GLN A 51 22.51 -7.43 3.29
C GLN A 51 22.95 -6.11 3.95
N LYS A 52 24.26 -5.79 3.94
CA LYS A 52 24.77 -4.52 4.48
C LYS A 52 24.35 -3.37 3.59
N GLU A 53 24.50 -3.51 2.28
CA GLU A 53 24.09 -2.48 1.33
C GLU A 53 22.56 -2.36 1.26
N ALA A 54 21.81 -3.46 1.27
CA ALA A 54 20.34 -3.43 1.36
C ALA A 54 19.86 -2.71 2.63
N ARG A 55 20.48 -3.01 3.78
CA ARG A 55 20.19 -2.33 5.05
C ARG A 55 20.63 -0.87 5.04
N ARG A 56 21.76 -0.55 4.41
CA ARG A 56 22.25 0.82 4.23
C ARG A 56 21.28 1.60 3.35
N CYS A 57 20.80 1.03 2.25
CA CYS A 57 19.80 1.63 1.36
C CYS A 57 18.47 1.86 2.08
N TYR A 58 18.00 0.88 2.85
CA TYR A 58 16.84 1.03 3.72
C TYR A 58 17.06 2.15 4.75
N ASN A 59 18.20 2.15 5.44
CA ASN A 59 18.53 3.20 6.42
C ASN A 59 18.74 4.59 5.79
N LEU A 60 19.27 4.69 4.57
CA LEU A 60 19.40 5.93 3.81
C LEU A 60 18.04 6.46 3.38
N SER A 61 17.10 5.58 3.02
CA SER A 61 15.71 5.96 2.80
C SER A 61 15.02 6.44 4.09
N LEU A 62 15.55 6.07 5.27
CA LEU A 62 15.08 6.50 6.59
C LEU A 62 15.80 7.75 7.14
N LYS A 63 17.05 8.05 6.74
CA LYS A 63 17.86 9.13 7.33
C LYS A 63 18.11 10.28 6.37
N LYS A 64 17.28 11.32 6.49
CA LYS A 64 17.66 12.73 6.32
C LYS A 64 16.70 13.65 7.08
N GLY A 65 16.66 13.45 8.39
CA GLY A 65 16.17 14.41 9.37
C GLY A 65 17.09 14.31 10.58
N GLU A 66 17.42 15.46 11.16
CA GLU A 66 18.26 15.66 12.36
C GLU A 66 19.75 15.88 12.13
N ASP A 67 20.06 17.13 11.77
CA ASP A 67 21.18 17.84 12.35
C ASP A 67 20.61 18.98 13.21
N LYS A 68 20.26 18.70 14.47
CA LYS A 68 20.04 19.72 15.51
C LYS A 68 20.41 19.19 16.89
N GLY A 69 21.60 19.61 17.33
CA GLY A 69 21.71 20.35 18.58
C GLY A 69 21.56 19.57 19.90
N LYS A 70 22.71 19.32 20.52
CA LYS A 70 22.93 19.08 21.96
C LYS A 70 21.84 19.67 22.86
N MET A 71 21.28 18.89 23.78
CA MET A 71 20.86 19.42 25.08
C MET A 71 20.97 18.41 26.22
N LYS A 72 21.29 18.97 27.38
CA LYS A 72 21.93 18.36 28.54
C LYS A 72 20.98 17.48 29.37
N ARG A 73 21.59 16.47 29.97
CA ARG A 73 21.07 15.59 31.02
C ARG A 73 20.74 16.41 32.29
N LYS A 74 19.50 16.30 32.80
CA LYS A 74 19.16 16.54 34.21
C LYS A 74 18.19 15.44 34.68
N GLU A 75 18.64 14.70 35.70
CA GLU A 75 17.82 13.95 36.68
C GLU A 75 16.93 14.97 37.44
N ARG A 76 15.81 14.69 38.13
CA ARG A 76 15.11 13.51 38.70
C ARG A 76 13.67 14.04 38.99
N ASP A 77 12.59 13.27 38.85
CA ASP A 77 11.88 12.61 39.96
C ASP A 77 10.73 11.70 39.43
N GLU A 78 10.33 10.77 40.29
CA GLU A 78 9.60 9.50 40.10
C GLU A 78 8.04 9.61 39.95
N PRO A 79 7.28 8.50 39.70
CA PRO A 79 6.47 8.34 38.49
C PRO A 79 4.94 8.41 38.70
N GLU A 80 4.23 9.02 37.73
CA GLU A 80 2.80 8.77 37.49
C GLU A 80 2.61 7.63 36.47
N ALA A 81 1.56 6.83 36.67
CA ALA A 81 1.26 5.57 35.97
C ALA A 81 1.38 5.68 34.44
N PRO A 82 1.87 4.63 33.74
CA PRO A 82 2.12 4.71 32.31
C PRO A 82 0.81 4.80 31.55
N GLU A 83 0.46 6.00 31.09
CA GLU A 83 -0.40 6.15 29.93
C GLU A 83 0.17 5.25 28.82
N GLN A 84 -0.67 4.36 28.29
CA GLN A 84 -0.32 3.54 27.13
C GLN A 84 0.08 4.49 26.01
N LYS A 85 1.40 4.68 25.82
CA LYS A 85 1.96 5.38 24.68
C LYS A 85 1.33 4.76 23.45
N LYS A 86 0.40 5.49 22.83
CA LYS A 86 -0.13 5.16 21.52
C LYS A 86 1.09 4.97 20.64
N PHE A 87 1.39 3.71 20.31
CA PHE A 87 2.41 3.38 19.34
C PHE A 87 1.88 3.95 18.03
N LYS A 88 2.25 5.20 17.74
CA LYS A 88 2.12 5.77 16.40
C LYS A 88 3.27 5.11 15.65
N PRO A 89 3.03 4.11 14.77
CA PRO A 89 4.04 3.79 13.79
C PRO A 89 4.33 5.10 13.08
N GLU A 90 5.56 5.59 13.21
CA GLU A 90 6.04 6.79 12.53
C GLU A 90 5.92 6.50 11.04
N ARG A 91 4.82 6.97 10.45
CA ARG A 91 4.53 6.76 9.05
C ARG A 91 5.56 7.61 8.31
N MET A 92 6.49 6.97 7.61
CA MET A 92 7.45 7.65 6.74
C MET A 92 6.70 8.64 5.85
N GLU A 93 6.92 9.92 6.09
CA GLU A 93 6.45 10.97 5.20
C GLU A 93 7.50 11.14 4.10
N PRO A 94 7.09 11.28 2.84
CA PRO A 94 8.08 11.43 1.79
C PRO A 94 8.89 12.72 2.01
N ILE A 95 10.19 12.62 1.78
CA ILE A 95 11.18 13.68 2.06
C ILE A 95 10.98 14.91 1.15
N GLU A 96 10.30 14.75 0.02
CA GLU A 96 10.06 15.82 -0.93
C GLU A 96 8.76 16.56 -0.63
N GLU A 97 8.80 17.89 -0.79
CA GLU A 97 7.59 18.70 -0.82
C GLU A 97 6.75 18.33 -2.05
N PHE A 98 5.43 18.36 -1.89
CA PHE A 98 4.49 18.05 -2.97
C PHE A 98 3.56 19.22 -3.20
N LYS A 99 3.09 19.35 -4.42
CA LYS A 99 1.93 20.17 -4.76
C LYS A 99 0.75 19.30 -5.14
N THR A 100 -0.42 19.77 -4.77
CA THR A 100 -1.69 19.14 -5.15
C THR A 100 -2.10 19.67 -6.51
N VAL A 101 -2.46 18.77 -7.43
CA VAL A 101 -2.93 19.11 -8.77
C VAL A 101 -4.31 18.52 -9.02
N GLU A 102 -5.18 19.30 -9.64
CA GLU A 102 -6.50 18.88 -10.08
C GLU A 102 -6.41 18.13 -11.41
N LEU A 103 -6.91 16.90 -11.41
CA LEU A 103 -6.90 16.03 -12.59
C LEU A 103 -8.19 16.12 -13.41
N ILE A 104 -9.31 16.49 -12.80
CA ILE A 104 -10.58 16.70 -13.51
C ILE A 104 -11.06 18.12 -13.27
N ALA A 105 -11.25 18.87 -14.35
CA ALA A 105 -11.81 20.21 -14.29
C ALA A 105 -13.18 20.19 -13.61
N HIS A 106 -13.43 21.18 -12.74
CA HIS A 106 -14.68 21.33 -11.98
C HIS A 106 -15.00 20.21 -10.98
N GLN A 107 -14.01 19.37 -10.62
CA GLN A 107 -14.17 18.35 -9.56
C GLN A 107 -13.06 18.48 -8.51
N PRO A 108 -13.23 19.37 -7.49
CA PRO A 108 -12.19 19.70 -6.52
C PRO A 108 -11.76 18.51 -5.64
N GLY A 109 -12.58 17.45 -5.57
CA GLY A 109 -12.25 16.21 -4.87
C GLY A 109 -11.31 15.28 -5.64
N LYS A 110 -11.05 15.54 -6.93
CA LYS A 110 -10.27 14.66 -7.81
C LYS A 110 -8.88 15.20 -8.07
N THR A 111 -8.07 15.16 -7.01
CA THR A 111 -6.70 15.67 -6.99
C THR A 111 -5.68 14.57 -6.75
N THR A 112 -4.45 14.81 -7.21
CA THR A 112 -3.30 13.98 -6.86
C THR A 112 -2.13 14.85 -6.41
N ARG A 113 -1.08 14.23 -5.87
CA ARG A 113 0.14 14.91 -5.42
C ARG A 113 1.27 14.61 -6.37
N ILE A 114 1.96 15.65 -6.83
CA ILE A 114 3.20 15.54 -7.62
C ILE A 114 4.33 16.29 -6.90
N GLY A 115 5.58 15.90 -7.15
CA GLY A 115 6.74 16.55 -6.52
C GLY A 115 6.79 18.06 -6.82
N SER A 116 7.19 18.86 -5.84
CA SER A 116 7.32 20.32 -6.02
C SER A 116 8.61 20.70 -6.77
N LYS A 117 9.65 19.86 -6.70
CA LYS A 117 10.99 20.13 -7.23
C LYS A 117 11.17 19.59 -8.65
N MET A 118 10.43 20.13 -9.61
CA MET A 118 10.60 19.83 -11.04
C MET A 118 10.58 21.12 -11.86
N SER A 119 11.18 21.11 -13.05
CA SER A 119 11.13 22.26 -13.95
C SER A 119 9.69 22.51 -14.42
N ARG A 120 9.36 23.76 -14.74
CA ARG A 120 8.00 24.14 -15.18
C ARG A 120 7.52 23.33 -16.39
N LEU A 121 8.42 23.03 -17.33
CA LEU A 121 8.08 22.22 -18.50
C LEU A 121 7.72 20.78 -18.13
N VAL A 122 8.51 20.15 -17.26
CA VAL A 122 8.24 18.78 -16.79
C VAL A 122 6.95 18.71 -15.98
N GLU A 123 6.68 19.74 -15.16
CA GLU A 123 5.43 19.85 -14.43
C GLU A 123 4.22 19.85 -15.36
N ILE A 124 4.24 20.68 -16.41
CA ILE A 124 3.12 20.78 -17.36
C ILE A 124 2.90 19.42 -18.02
N MET A 125 3.96 18.81 -18.56
CA MET A 125 3.89 17.50 -19.21
C MET A 125 3.39 16.41 -18.25
N MET A 126 3.82 16.44 -16.98
CA MET A 126 3.37 15.49 -15.96
C MET A 126 1.89 15.66 -15.67
N VAL A 127 1.40 16.90 -15.49
CA VAL A 127 -0.01 17.16 -15.23
C VAL A 127 -0.88 16.77 -16.41
N GLU A 128 -0.46 17.08 -17.65
CA GLU A 128 -1.15 16.67 -18.86
C GLU A 128 -1.23 15.14 -18.97
N PHE A 129 -0.10 14.44 -18.80
CA PHE A 129 -0.06 12.98 -18.79
C PHE A 129 -1.02 12.37 -17.75
N LEU A 130 -1.03 12.92 -16.53
CA LEU A 130 -1.93 12.43 -15.47
C LEU A 130 -3.41 12.71 -15.77
N ARG A 131 -3.71 13.80 -16.48
CA ARG A 131 -5.06 14.15 -16.92
C ARG A 131 -5.54 13.23 -18.05
N GLU A 132 -4.66 12.88 -18.97
CA GLU A 132 -4.94 11.93 -20.05
C GLU A 132 -5.21 10.51 -19.53
N ASN A 133 -4.65 10.16 -18.36
CA ASN A 133 -4.78 8.85 -17.72
C ASN A 133 -5.64 8.90 -16.43
N VAL A 134 -6.65 9.77 -16.41
CA VAL A 134 -7.55 9.96 -15.26
C VAL A 134 -8.32 8.69 -14.87
N ASP A 135 -8.59 7.84 -15.85
CA ASP A 135 -9.28 6.54 -15.68
C ASP A 135 -8.47 5.54 -14.85
N MET A 136 -7.15 5.73 -14.73
CA MET A 136 -6.29 4.91 -13.87
C MET A 136 -6.44 5.24 -12.38
N PHE A 137 -7.11 6.34 -12.03
CA PHE A 137 -7.33 6.76 -10.65
C PHE A 137 -8.68 6.29 -10.12
N ALA A 138 -8.69 5.82 -8.87
CA ALA A 138 -9.91 5.51 -8.15
C ALA A 138 -10.26 6.62 -7.15
N TRP A 139 -11.43 7.23 -7.32
CA TRP A 139 -11.94 8.32 -6.47
C TRP A 139 -12.96 7.83 -5.45
N SER A 140 -13.62 6.73 -5.79
CA SER A 140 -14.62 6.03 -4.99
C SER A 140 -14.42 4.52 -5.14
N PRO A 141 -15.00 3.69 -4.24
CA PRO A 141 -14.99 2.25 -4.43
C PRO A 141 -15.56 1.83 -5.77
N SER A 142 -16.61 2.49 -6.29
CA SER A 142 -17.21 2.12 -7.57
C SER A 142 -16.27 2.27 -8.78
N ASP A 143 -15.16 3.00 -8.64
CA ASP A 143 -14.18 3.17 -9.72
C ASP A 143 -13.28 1.95 -9.93
N PHE A 144 -13.12 1.05 -8.93
CA PHE A 144 -12.40 -0.20 -9.21
C PHE A 144 -13.30 -1.19 -9.93
N ARG A 145 -13.09 -1.32 -11.23
CA ARG A 145 -13.62 -2.45 -11.99
C ARG A 145 -12.74 -3.65 -11.67
N GLY A 146 -13.22 -4.50 -10.77
CA GLY A 146 -12.54 -5.75 -10.43
C GLY A 146 -12.23 -6.60 -11.67
N ILE A 147 -11.41 -7.63 -11.50
CA ILE A 147 -11.12 -8.55 -12.61
C ILE A 147 -12.39 -9.37 -12.88
N ASN A 148 -12.79 -9.51 -14.15
CA ASN A 148 -13.94 -10.33 -14.53
C ASN A 148 -13.76 -11.76 -13.95
N PRO A 149 -14.73 -12.30 -13.19
CA PRO A 149 -14.68 -13.66 -12.67
C PRO A 149 -14.44 -14.75 -13.73
N GLU A 150 -14.81 -14.52 -14.99
CA GLU A 150 -14.50 -15.44 -16.09
C GLU A 150 -13.00 -15.52 -16.40
N VAL A 151 -12.24 -14.47 -16.07
CA VAL A 151 -10.78 -14.42 -16.25
C VAL A 151 -10.07 -15.11 -15.10
N ILE A 152 -10.42 -14.76 -13.86
CA ILE A 152 -9.82 -15.38 -12.67
C ILE A 152 -10.72 -15.23 -11.45
N VAL A 153 -10.89 -16.34 -10.73
CA VAL A 153 -11.52 -16.36 -9.40
C VAL A 153 -10.59 -17.08 -8.44
N HIS A 154 -10.39 -16.50 -7.26
CA HIS A 154 -9.70 -17.19 -6.18
C HIS A 154 -10.67 -18.16 -5.50
N ARG A 155 -10.33 -19.45 -5.51
CA ARG A 155 -11.02 -20.47 -4.70
C ARG A 155 -10.20 -20.72 -3.45
N LEU A 156 -10.79 -20.47 -2.29
CA LEU A 156 -10.17 -20.81 -1.01
C LEU A 156 -10.07 -22.33 -0.92
N ASN A 157 -8.86 -22.85 -0.67
CA ASN A 157 -8.63 -24.26 -0.45
C ASN A 157 -8.94 -24.60 1.02
N VAL A 158 -10.23 -24.74 1.32
CA VAL A 158 -10.72 -25.06 2.67
C VAL A 158 -10.97 -26.56 2.76
N ASP A 159 -10.56 -27.19 3.86
CA ASP A 159 -10.87 -28.58 4.15
C ASP A 159 -12.40 -28.75 4.36
N PRO A 160 -13.10 -29.56 3.54
CA PRO A 160 -14.53 -29.78 3.67
C PRO A 160 -14.95 -30.39 5.02
N MET A 161 -14.03 -31.04 5.73
CA MET A 161 -14.29 -31.62 7.05
C MET A 161 -14.21 -30.58 8.18
N THR A 162 -13.74 -29.36 7.88
CA THR A 162 -13.67 -28.29 8.87
C THR A 162 -15.06 -27.80 9.23
N ARG A 163 -15.35 -27.75 10.53
CA ARG A 163 -16.62 -27.25 11.05
C ARG A 163 -16.82 -25.78 10.69
N LEU A 164 -17.93 -25.48 10.02
CA LEU A 164 -18.38 -24.11 9.78
C LEU A 164 -18.81 -23.45 11.09
N VAL A 165 -18.41 -22.20 11.28
CA VAL A 165 -18.68 -21.42 12.49
C VAL A 165 -19.52 -20.20 12.16
N LYS A 166 -20.71 -20.14 12.75
CA LYS A 166 -21.57 -18.96 12.77
C LYS A 166 -21.39 -18.21 14.08
N GLN A 167 -20.61 -17.14 14.05
CA GLN A 167 -20.40 -16.33 15.25
C GLN A 167 -21.68 -15.58 15.62
N LYS A 168 -21.98 -15.51 16.92
CA LYS A 168 -23.09 -14.70 17.45
C LYS A 168 -22.84 -13.23 17.11
N LYS A 169 -23.85 -12.57 16.53
CA LYS A 169 -23.80 -11.14 16.17
C LYS A 169 -23.42 -10.30 17.39
N ARG A 170 -22.40 -9.45 17.24
CA ARG A 170 -22.06 -8.43 18.24
C ARG A 170 -23.00 -7.23 18.14
N THR A 171 -23.42 -6.73 19.30
CA THR A 171 -24.12 -5.46 19.41
C THR A 171 -23.10 -4.33 19.51
N PHE A 172 -23.23 -3.29 18.68
CA PHE A 172 -22.45 -2.07 18.82
C PHE A 172 -23.36 -0.90 19.22
N GLY A 173 -22.77 0.14 19.81
CA GLY A 173 -23.46 1.40 20.08
C GLY A 173 -23.81 2.15 18.79
N ALA A 174 -24.81 3.03 18.86
CA ALA A 174 -25.38 3.74 17.71
C ALA A 174 -24.34 4.40 16.79
N LYS A 175 -23.33 5.06 17.38
CA LYS A 175 -22.24 5.70 16.61
C LYS A 175 -21.47 4.71 15.72
N ARG A 176 -21.17 3.52 16.25
CA ARG A 176 -20.44 2.48 15.49
C ARG A 176 -21.34 1.79 14.46
N ASN A 177 -22.62 1.57 14.78
CA ASN A 177 -23.57 1.01 13.81
C ASN A 177 -23.71 1.91 12.59
N LYS A 178 -23.81 3.24 12.79
CA LYS A 178 -23.87 4.19 11.68
C LYS A 178 -22.66 4.11 10.75
N ILE A 179 -21.45 4.00 11.30
CA ILE A 179 -20.21 3.82 10.51
C ILE A 179 -20.25 2.50 9.72
N ILE A 180 -20.69 1.41 10.35
CA ILE A 180 -20.81 0.10 9.71
C ILE A 180 -21.83 0.18 8.56
N GLU A 181 -23.00 0.76 8.80
CA GLU A 181 -24.06 0.92 7.79
C GLU A 181 -23.61 1.76 6.60
N GLU A 182 -22.94 2.88 6.83
CA GLU A 182 -22.41 3.74 5.77
C GLU A 182 -21.36 3.00 4.92
N GLU A 183 -20.42 2.28 5.55
CA GLU A 183 -19.39 1.54 4.80
C GLU A 183 -19.98 0.32 4.08
N VAL A 184 -20.91 -0.42 4.69
CA VAL A 184 -21.59 -1.56 4.04
C VAL A 184 -22.39 -1.08 2.85
N LYS A 185 -23.15 0.02 2.98
CA LYS A 185 -23.90 0.61 1.86
C LYS A 185 -22.97 0.98 0.71
N LYS A 186 -21.85 1.63 1.00
CA LYS A 186 -20.84 2.01 0.00
C LYS A 186 -20.26 0.80 -0.74
N LEU A 187 -20.06 -0.32 -0.06
CA LEU A 187 -19.56 -1.55 -0.68
C LEU A 187 -20.64 -2.28 -1.49
N LEU A 188 -21.90 -2.23 -1.05
CA LEU A 188 -23.06 -2.74 -1.79
C LEU A 188 -23.27 -1.96 -3.08
N ASP A 189 -23.26 -0.62 -3.01
CA ASP A 189 -23.42 0.27 -4.16
C ASP A 189 -22.29 0.09 -5.19
N ALA A 190 -21.09 -0.32 -4.74
CA ALA A 190 -19.96 -0.67 -5.60
C ALA A 190 -20.00 -2.11 -6.14
N GLY A 191 -20.92 -2.96 -5.68
CA GLY A 191 -21.02 -4.37 -6.08
C GLY A 191 -19.92 -5.29 -5.54
N TYR A 192 -19.19 -4.86 -4.50
CA TYR A 192 -18.11 -5.66 -3.88
C TYR A 192 -18.58 -6.67 -2.86
N VAL A 193 -19.75 -6.41 -2.28
CA VAL A 193 -20.43 -7.32 -1.38
C VAL A 193 -21.86 -7.47 -1.86
N SER A 194 -22.46 -8.60 -1.54
CA SER A 194 -23.85 -8.90 -1.84
C SER A 194 -24.50 -9.56 -0.64
N GLU A 195 -25.81 -9.47 -0.54
CA GLU A 195 -26.55 -10.20 0.49
C GLU A 195 -26.52 -11.70 0.18
N VAL A 196 -26.30 -12.51 1.22
CA VAL A 196 -26.33 -13.98 1.15
C VAL A 196 -27.29 -14.47 2.22
N GLN A 197 -28.26 -15.28 1.83
CA GLN A 197 -29.23 -15.86 2.74
C GLN A 197 -28.74 -17.22 3.28
N TYR A 198 -29.16 -17.55 4.51
CA TYR A 198 -28.93 -18.85 5.13
C TYR A 198 -27.46 -19.30 5.23
N THR A 199 -26.55 -18.42 5.69
CA THR A 199 -25.14 -18.80 5.84
C THR A 199 -24.89 -19.71 7.05
N ASP A 200 -24.11 -20.77 6.81
CA ASP A 200 -23.56 -21.68 7.83
C ASP A 200 -22.26 -21.14 8.47
N TRP A 201 -21.64 -20.16 7.81
CA TRP A 201 -20.47 -19.44 8.27
C TRP A 201 -20.75 -17.95 8.40
N LEU A 202 -20.36 -17.35 9.53
CA LEU A 202 -20.51 -15.92 9.78
C LEU A 202 -19.41 -15.43 10.71
N ALA A 203 -18.67 -14.42 10.28
CA ALA A 203 -17.68 -13.73 11.10
C ALA A 203 -18.22 -12.35 11.54
N ASN A 204 -17.89 -11.95 12.77
CA ASN A 204 -18.24 -10.62 13.27
C ASN A 204 -17.35 -9.54 12.65
N VAL A 205 -17.97 -8.40 12.31
CA VAL A 205 -17.26 -7.19 11.87
C VAL A 205 -16.53 -6.55 13.05
N VAL A 206 -15.37 -5.95 12.80
CA VAL A 206 -14.60 -5.19 13.78
C VAL A 206 -14.38 -3.77 13.26
N VAL A 207 -14.77 -2.78 14.05
CA VAL A 207 -14.53 -1.37 13.74
C VAL A 207 -13.16 -0.99 14.26
N VAL A 208 -12.29 -0.50 13.37
CA VAL A 208 -10.94 -0.06 13.69
C VAL A 208 -10.80 1.41 13.32
N LEU A 209 -10.33 2.23 14.26
CA LEU A 209 -10.07 3.65 14.02
C LEU A 209 -8.82 3.78 13.13
N LYS A 210 -8.96 4.42 11.97
CA LYS A 210 -7.79 4.74 11.14
C LYS A 210 -7.11 6.00 11.65
N ALA A 211 -5.82 6.16 11.32
CA ALA A 211 -5.03 7.34 11.67
C ALA A 211 -5.64 8.67 11.16
N SER A 212 -6.50 8.61 10.14
CA SER A 212 -7.27 9.75 9.61
C SER A 212 -8.44 10.19 10.50
N GLY A 213 -8.65 9.55 11.66
CA GLY A 213 -9.77 9.85 12.57
C GLY A 213 -11.15 9.40 12.06
N LYS A 214 -11.17 8.65 10.95
CA LYS A 214 -12.36 8.00 10.38
C LYS A 214 -12.31 6.51 10.66
#